data_AF-A0A9C8ZVJ6-F1
#
_entry.id   AF-A0A9C8ZVJ6-F1
#
_cell.length_a   1.000
_cell.length_b   1.000
_cell.length_c   1.000
_cell.angle_alpha   90.00
_cell.angle_beta   90.00
_cell.angle_gamma   90.00
#
_symmetry.space_group_name_H-M   'P 1'
#
loop_
_entity.id
_entity.type
_entity.pdbx_description
1 polymer ?
#
loop_
_entity_poly.entity_id
_entity_poly.type
_entity_poly.pdbx_seq_one_letter_code
_entity_poly.pdbx_strand_id
1 'polypeptide(L)'
;DLAKGHPGAQIRDNAMSKARFEFRWEDQFNLGFDPDRAREYHDETLPKQAHKVAHFCSMCGPHFCSMKISQEVREYAASHNMEDVESAVDAGMKEMAAEFKKQGSEIYREA
;
A
#
# COMPACT_ATOMS: atom_id res chain seq x y z
N ASP A 1 7.44 -26.78 -3.44
CA ASP A 1 8.49 -26.61 -2.40
C ASP A 1 8.04 -25.88 -1.15
N LEU A 2 7.25 -24.80 -1.26
CA LEU A 2 6.72 -24.06 -0.11
C LEU A 2 5.97 -24.94 0.91
N ALA A 3 4.94 -25.67 0.47
CA ALA A 3 4.16 -26.55 1.35
C ALA A 3 4.97 -27.69 1.99
N LYS A 4 6.08 -28.10 1.33
CA LYS A 4 7.01 -29.11 1.84
C LYS A 4 8.03 -28.54 2.84
N GLY A 5 8.06 -27.22 3.03
CA GLY A 5 9.04 -26.55 3.87
C GLY A 5 10.48 -26.65 3.36
N HIS A 6 10.69 -26.75 2.03
CA HIS A 6 12.04 -26.84 1.50
C HIS A 6 12.84 -25.57 1.85
N PRO A 7 14.07 -25.69 2.41
CA PRO A 7 14.89 -24.54 2.72
C PRO A 7 15.07 -23.63 1.51
N GLY A 8 14.90 -22.32 1.71
CA GLY A 8 15.03 -21.30 0.68
C GLY A 8 13.81 -21.06 -0.20
N ALA A 9 12.80 -21.95 -0.22
CA ALA A 9 11.61 -21.77 -1.05
C ALA A 9 10.85 -20.48 -0.72
N GLN A 10 10.76 -20.13 0.56
CA GLN A 10 10.05 -18.94 1.04
C GLN A 10 10.78 -17.62 0.75
N ILE A 11 12.07 -17.65 0.40
CA ILE A 11 12.86 -16.43 0.17
C ILE A 11 12.28 -15.63 -0.99
N ARG A 12 11.93 -16.31 -2.10
CA ARG A 12 11.37 -15.64 -3.28
C ARG A 12 10.01 -15.02 -2.97
N ASP A 13 9.12 -15.76 -2.31
CA ASP A 13 7.80 -15.29 -1.90
C ASP A 13 7.87 -14.08 -0.99
N ASN A 14 8.77 -14.11 0.01
CA ASN A 14 9.00 -12.99 0.91
C ASN A 14 9.60 -11.78 0.17
N ALA A 15 10.57 -11.99 -0.74
CA ALA A 15 11.17 -10.92 -1.53
C ALA A 15 10.12 -10.24 -2.42
N MET A 16 9.26 -11.03 -3.09
CA MET A 16 8.19 -10.51 -3.94
C MET A 16 7.12 -9.78 -3.13
N SER A 17 6.76 -10.30 -1.95
CA SER A 17 5.78 -9.67 -1.07
C SER A 17 6.30 -8.37 -0.48
N LYS A 18 7.59 -8.31 -0.14
CA LYS A 18 8.26 -7.08 0.27
C LYS A 18 8.30 -6.05 -0.86
N ALA A 19 8.65 -6.46 -2.08
CA ALA A 19 8.63 -5.58 -3.25
C ALA A 19 7.23 -5.00 -3.52
N ARG A 20 6.18 -5.81 -3.39
CA ARG A 20 4.77 -5.37 -3.45
C ARG A 20 4.46 -4.30 -2.41
N PHE A 21 4.79 -4.57 -1.14
CA PHE A 21 4.46 -3.68 -0.04
C PHE A 21 5.23 -2.36 -0.10
N GLU A 22 6.45 -2.37 -0.64
CA GLU A 22 7.32 -1.19 -0.81
C GLU A 22 7.14 -0.49 -2.17
N PHE A 23 6.17 -0.91 -2.98
CA PHE A 23 5.91 -0.36 -4.32
C PHE A 23 7.13 -0.37 -5.26
N ARG A 24 8.03 -1.34 -5.09
CA ARG A 24 9.17 -1.58 -5.98
C ARG A 24 8.70 -2.40 -7.18
N TRP A 25 7.96 -1.77 -8.08
CA TRP A 25 7.27 -2.43 -9.19
C TRP A 25 8.22 -3.25 -10.08
N GLU A 26 9.36 -2.70 -10.48
CA GLU A 26 10.32 -3.42 -11.31
C GLU A 26 10.88 -4.67 -10.61
N ASP A 27 11.18 -4.57 -9.30
CA ASP A 27 11.64 -5.72 -8.53
C ASP A 27 10.54 -6.78 -8.41
N GLN A 28 9.30 -6.36 -8.19
CA GLN A 28 8.16 -7.27 -8.16
C GLN A 28 8.00 -8.02 -9.50
N PHE A 29 8.09 -7.33 -10.64
CA PHE A 29 7.99 -7.95 -11.95
C PHE A 29 9.13 -8.94 -12.17
N ASN A 30 10.38 -8.52 -11.91
CA ASN A 30 11.56 -9.35 -12.11
C ASN A 30 11.59 -10.59 -11.20
N LEU A 31 10.95 -10.54 -10.03
CA LEU A 31 10.78 -11.69 -9.15
C LEU A 31 9.65 -12.63 -9.61
N GLY A 32 8.76 -12.17 -10.50
CA GLY A 32 7.68 -12.93 -11.11
C GLY A 32 8.16 -14.20 -11.82
N PHE A 33 7.26 -15.16 -12.04
CA PHE A 33 7.61 -16.33 -12.87
C PHE A 33 7.65 -15.96 -14.36
N ASP A 34 6.86 -14.96 -14.73
CA ASP A 34 6.81 -14.35 -16.06
C ASP A 34 6.86 -12.82 -15.88
N PRO A 35 8.07 -12.23 -15.86
CA PRO A 35 8.25 -10.79 -15.64
C PRO A 35 7.58 -9.92 -16.70
N ASP A 36 7.60 -10.36 -17.96
CA ASP A 36 7.07 -9.59 -19.08
C ASP A 36 5.55 -9.51 -19.02
N ARG A 37 4.88 -10.63 -18.73
CA ARG A 37 3.43 -10.65 -18.53
C ARG A 37 2.98 -9.83 -17.33
N ALA A 38 3.75 -9.86 -16.23
CA ALA A 38 3.44 -9.06 -15.05
C ALA A 38 3.52 -7.56 -15.34
N ARG A 39 4.53 -7.13 -16.12
CA ARG A 39 4.70 -5.75 -16.55
C ARG A 39 3.60 -5.31 -17.51
N GLU A 40 3.27 -6.17 -18.49
CA GLU A 40 2.20 -5.94 -19.46
C GLU A 40 0.87 -5.60 -18.76
N TYR A 41 0.44 -6.44 -17.81
CA TYR A 41 -0.82 -6.23 -17.09
C TYR A 41 -0.87 -4.95 -16.26
N HIS A 42 0.26 -4.54 -15.67
CA HIS A 42 0.32 -3.25 -15.00
C HIS A 42 0.19 -2.10 -16.02
N ASP A 43 0.90 -2.22 -17.14
CA ASP A 43 1.05 -1.15 -18.13
C ASP A 43 -0.16 -0.97 -19.05
N GLU A 44 -1.05 -1.96 -19.13
CA GLU A 44 -2.36 -1.84 -19.79
C GLU A 44 -3.14 -0.60 -19.32
N THR A 45 -3.00 -0.23 -18.06
CA THR A 45 -3.71 0.92 -17.45
C THR A 45 -2.76 2.01 -16.94
N LEU A 46 -1.51 1.66 -16.64
CA LEU A 46 -0.51 2.56 -16.07
C LEU A 46 0.82 2.49 -16.85
N PRO A 47 0.87 2.90 -18.13
CA PRO A 47 2.02 2.67 -19.01
C PRO A 47 3.23 3.57 -18.75
N LYS A 48 3.06 4.73 -18.09
CA LYS A 48 4.15 5.68 -17.87
C LYS A 48 5.18 5.13 -16.90
N GLN A 49 6.45 5.43 -17.14
CA GLN A 49 7.55 5.05 -16.24
C GLN A 49 7.36 5.58 -14.81
N ALA A 50 6.75 6.76 -14.65
CA ALA A 50 6.40 7.31 -13.34
C ALA A 50 5.42 6.43 -12.53
N HIS A 51 4.67 5.54 -13.16
CA HIS A 51 3.79 4.61 -12.45
C HIS A 51 4.55 3.46 -11.79
N LYS A 52 5.79 3.18 -12.22
CA LYS A 52 6.67 2.16 -11.61
C LYS A 52 7.26 2.58 -10.26
N VAL A 53 7.01 3.83 -9.86
CA VAL A 53 7.35 4.37 -8.54
C VAL A 53 6.10 4.86 -7.80
N ALA A 54 4.89 4.58 -8.33
CA ALA A 54 3.65 5.01 -7.71
C ALA A 54 3.25 4.09 -6.55
N HIS A 55 2.78 4.69 -5.46
CA HIS A 55 2.25 3.97 -4.30
C HIS A 55 0.79 3.52 -4.48
N PHE A 56 0.44 3.07 -5.69
CA PHE A 56 -0.87 2.50 -6.02
C PHE A 56 -0.82 1.78 -7.38
N CYS A 57 -1.85 0.97 -7.65
CA CYS A 57 -2.16 0.45 -8.98
C CYS A 57 -3.56 0.89 -9.42
N SER A 58 -3.97 0.51 -10.63
CA SER A 58 -5.28 0.85 -11.18
C SER A 58 -6.47 0.21 -10.46
N MET A 59 -6.25 -0.82 -9.63
CA MET A 59 -7.35 -1.48 -8.91
C MET A 59 -7.99 -0.60 -7.85
N CYS A 60 -7.19 0.11 -7.04
CA CYS A 60 -7.66 0.92 -5.92
C CYS A 60 -7.40 2.42 -6.10
N GLY A 61 -6.50 2.79 -7.02
CA GLY A 61 -6.13 4.18 -7.25
C GLY A 61 -5.36 4.81 -6.07
N PRO A 62 -5.03 6.11 -6.18
CA PRO A 62 -4.10 6.80 -5.28
C PRO A 62 -4.61 7.03 -3.85
N HIS A 63 -5.93 7.01 -3.65
CA HIS A 63 -6.56 7.34 -2.36
C HIS A 63 -7.02 6.12 -1.56
N PHE A 64 -7.19 4.96 -2.19
CA PHE A 64 -7.77 3.78 -1.53
C PHE A 64 -6.85 2.56 -1.55
N CYS A 65 -5.58 2.72 -1.93
CA CYS A 65 -4.61 1.62 -1.87
C CYS A 65 -4.33 1.22 -0.40
N SER A 66 -4.74 0.01 -0.03
CA SER A 66 -4.60 -0.51 1.35
C SER A 66 -3.16 -0.57 1.84
N MET A 67 -2.21 -0.92 0.97
CA MET A 67 -0.78 -0.97 1.32
C MET A 67 -0.23 0.42 1.62
N LYS A 68 -0.63 1.43 0.83
CA LYS A 68 -0.24 2.83 1.04
C LYS A 68 -0.80 3.35 2.36
N ILE A 69 -2.10 3.15 2.60
CA ILE A 69 -2.75 3.54 3.86
C ILE A 69 -2.06 2.87 5.05
N SER A 70 -1.69 1.59 4.91
CA SER A 70 -0.98 0.87 5.97
C SER A 70 0.41 1.45 6.27
N GLN A 71 1.14 1.95 5.24
CA GLN A 71 2.39 2.67 5.45
C GLN A 71 2.15 4.00 6.14
N GLU A 72 1.19 4.80 5.67
CA GLU A 72 0.85 6.11 6.25
C GLU A 72 0.48 5.99 7.74
N VAL A 73 -0.30 4.98 8.13
CA VAL A 73 -0.63 4.76 9.55
C VAL A 73 0.60 4.37 10.37
N ARG A 74 1.51 3.53 9.82
CA ARG A 74 2.76 3.17 10.51
C ARG A 74 3.69 4.37 10.67
N GLU A 75 3.79 5.22 9.65
CA GLU A 75 4.58 6.45 9.68
C GLU A 75 3.99 7.48 10.65
N TYR A 76 2.67 7.61 10.69
CA TYR A 76 1.97 8.44 11.66
C TYR A 76 2.25 7.96 13.09
N ALA A 77 2.13 6.64 13.35
CA ALA A 77 2.45 6.07 14.66
C ALA A 77 3.90 6.35 15.08
N ALA A 78 4.85 6.14 14.15
CA ALA A 78 6.28 6.38 14.40
C ALA A 78 6.59 7.85 14.67
N SER A 79 6.02 8.78 13.89
CA SER A 79 6.24 10.23 14.04
C SER A 79 5.63 10.79 15.33
N HIS A 80 4.61 10.13 15.88
CA HIS A 80 3.94 10.52 17.12
C HIS A 80 4.39 9.72 18.35
N ASN A 81 5.44 8.88 18.22
CA ASN A 81 5.95 8.01 19.28
C ASN A 81 4.87 7.13 19.93
N MET A 82 3.94 6.64 19.11
CA MET A 82 2.86 5.76 19.56
C MET A 82 3.38 4.32 19.70
N GLU A 83 3.01 3.65 20.78
CA GLU A 83 3.52 2.30 21.11
C GLU A 83 3.05 1.24 20.10
N ASP A 84 1.85 1.41 19.55
CA ASP A 84 1.27 0.49 18.58
C ASP A 84 0.40 1.20 17.52
N VAL A 85 0.06 0.46 16.46
CA VAL A 85 -0.76 0.93 15.34
C VAL A 85 -2.21 1.18 15.75
N GLU A 86 -2.73 0.45 16.73
CA GLU A 86 -4.13 0.58 17.17
C GLU A 86 -4.36 1.96 17.80
N SER A 87 -3.43 2.38 18.67
CA SER A 87 -3.45 3.70 19.29
C SER A 87 -3.39 4.84 18.27
N ALA A 88 -2.66 4.63 17.17
CA ALA A 88 -2.58 5.55 16.05
C ALA A 88 -3.89 5.66 15.28
N VAL A 89 -4.53 4.52 15.02
CA VAL A 89 -5.86 4.47 14.39
C VAL A 89 -6.88 5.19 15.28
N ASP A 90 -6.94 4.87 16.56
CA ASP A 90 -7.86 5.49 17.52
C ASP A 90 -7.70 7.01 17.62
N ALA A 91 -6.45 7.48 17.67
CA ALA A 91 -6.14 8.91 17.70
C ALA A 91 -6.59 9.60 16.40
N GLY A 92 -6.21 9.04 15.24
CA GLY A 92 -6.58 9.60 13.93
C GLY A 92 -8.09 9.62 13.71
N MET A 93 -8.81 8.58 14.13
CA MET A 93 -10.27 8.53 14.05
C MET A 93 -10.94 9.61 14.92
N LYS A 94 -10.41 9.87 16.12
CA LYS A 94 -10.90 10.95 16.98
C LYS A 94 -10.67 12.34 16.37
N GLU A 95 -9.50 12.55 15.76
CA GLU A 95 -9.17 13.80 15.06
C GLU A 95 -10.12 14.04 13.87
N MET A 96 -10.27 13.05 12.99
CA MET A 96 -11.16 13.14 11.83
C MET A 96 -12.62 13.35 12.24
N ALA A 97 -13.07 12.72 13.34
CA ALA A 97 -14.40 12.95 13.89
C ALA A 97 -14.59 14.39 14.42
N ALA A 98 -13.56 14.97 15.04
CA ALA A 98 -13.59 16.37 15.48
C ALA A 98 -13.63 17.33 14.28
N GLU A 99 -12.85 17.04 13.23
CA GLU A 99 -12.81 17.82 12.01
C GLU A 99 -14.14 17.75 11.24
N PHE A 100 -14.75 16.57 11.14
CA PHE A 100 -16.10 16.41 10.56
C PHE A 100 -17.15 17.28 11.26
N LYS A 101 -17.12 17.30 12.61
CA LYS A 101 -18.02 18.15 13.41
C LYS A 101 -17.78 19.64 13.17
N LYS A 102 -16.51 20.06 13.10
CA LYS A 102 -16.11 21.46 12.85
C LYS A 102 -16.59 21.93 11.47
N GLN A 103 -16.62 21.03 10.50
CA GLN A 103 -17.05 21.30 9.13
C GLN A 103 -18.58 21.11 8.93
N GLY A 104 -19.37 21.25 9.99
CA GLY A 104 -20.84 21.26 9.90
C GLY A 104 -21.52 19.90 9.97
N SER A 105 -20.76 18.80 10.12
CA SER A 105 -21.29 17.42 10.14
C SER A 105 -22.06 17.03 8.86
N GLU A 106 -21.70 17.62 7.73
CA GLU A 106 -22.31 17.33 6.43
C GLU A 106 -21.44 16.34 5.64
N ILE A 107 -22.10 15.29 5.11
CA ILE A 107 -21.43 14.25 4.29
C ILE A 107 -21.13 14.79 2.89
N TYR A 108 -22.05 15.58 2.33
CA TYR A 108 -21.91 16.18 1.01
C TYR A 108 -21.62 17.67 1.19
N ARG A 109 -20.60 18.17 0.51
CA ARG A 109 -20.25 19.59 0.50
C ARG A 109 -20.35 20.10 -0.93
N GLU A 110 -20.75 21.36 -1.09
CA GLU A 110 -20.60 22.03 -2.37
C GLU A 110 -19.11 22.13 -2.72
N ALA A 111 -18.80 21.79 -3.96
CA ALA A 111 -17.43 21.70 -4.48
C ALA A 111 -16.79 23.08 -4.68
#